data_AF-A0AAV0E5Y6-F1
#
_entry.id   AF-A0AAV0E5Y6-F1
#
_cell.length_a   1.000
_cell.length_b   1.000
_cell.length_c   1.000
_cell.angle_alpha   90.00
_cell.angle_beta   90.00
_cell.angle_gamma   90.00
#
_symmetry.space_group_name_H-M   'P 1'
#
loop_
_entity.id
_entity.type
_entity.pdbx_description
1 polymer ?
#
loop_
_entity_poly.entity_id
_entity_poly.type
_entity_poly.pdbx_seq_one_letter_code
_entity_poly.pdbx_strand_id
1 'polypeptide(L)'
;MVEDDGELQFMSALRSFERRVSYSNVANDHIVGWRTSCIRRNSELPKWEEPLNEKYPHVVYEERCKASDGEQGDSIVREDDSQDKLEEELVTFLSRVSWEKVDVSFHNSKIKYAAHSIIQVKAESVHSEGADIIQHMIDHFVL
;
A
#
# COMPACT_ATOMS: atom_id res chain seq x y z
N MET A 1 15.71 4.58 -9.07
CA MET A 1 14.68 3.80 -8.33
C MET A 1 13.65 3.25 -9.28
N VAL A 2 13.18 4.06 -10.23
CA VAL A 2 12.25 3.65 -11.28
C VAL A 2 12.89 2.60 -12.23
N GLU A 3 14.15 2.81 -12.61
CA GLU A 3 14.98 1.84 -13.33
C GLU A 3 16.25 1.51 -12.55
N ASP A 4 16.83 0.35 -12.90
CA ASP A 4 18.14 -0.06 -12.41
C ASP A 4 19.23 0.77 -13.08
N ASP A 5 20.18 1.29 -12.30
CA ASP A 5 21.27 2.13 -12.81
C ASP A 5 22.61 1.71 -12.20
N GLY A 6 23.49 1.12 -13.02
CA GLY A 6 24.76 0.58 -12.57
C GLY A 6 24.62 -0.43 -11.43
N GLU A 7 25.11 -0.07 -10.24
CA GLU A 7 25.02 -0.88 -9.03
C GLU A 7 23.68 -0.72 -8.28
N LEU A 8 22.83 0.23 -8.69
CA LEU A 8 21.53 0.51 -8.07
C LEU A 8 20.44 -0.38 -8.69
N GLN A 9 20.39 -1.65 -8.26
CA GLN A 9 19.51 -2.69 -8.82
C GLN A 9 18.15 -2.82 -8.10
N PHE A 10 17.42 -1.72 -7.94
CA PHE A 10 16.16 -1.71 -7.17
C PHE A 10 15.09 -2.66 -7.75
N MET A 11 14.82 -2.61 -9.06
CA MET A 11 13.79 -3.41 -9.69
C MET A 11 14.20 -4.87 -9.80
N SER A 12 15.47 -5.15 -10.11
CA SER A 12 15.99 -6.51 -10.09
C SER A 12 15.92 -7.13 -8.69
N ALA A 13 16.29 -6.39 -7.64
CA ALA A 13 16.15 -6.85 -6.26
C ALA A 13 14.68 -7.08 -5.89
N LEU A 14 13.78 -6.15 -6.24
CA LEU A 14 12.35 -6.31 -5.99
C LEU A 14 11.75 -7.54 -6.68
N ARG A 15 12.21 -7.86 -7.91
CA ARG A 15 11.80 -9.06 -8.65
C ARG A 15 12.30 -10.36 -8.03
N SER A 16 13.40 -10.33 -7.29
CA SER A 16 13.98 -11.53 -6.67
C SER A 16 13.13 -12.13 -5.55
N PHE A 17 12.24 -11.34 -4.94
CA PHE A 17 11.29 -11.85 -3.94
C PHE A 17 10.24 -12.76 -4.62
N GLU A 18 10.02 -13.96 -4.07
CA GLU A 18 9.00 -14.88 -4.59
C GLU A 18 7.58 -14.34 -4.35
N ARG A 19 7.39 -13.67 -3.21
CA ARG A 19 6.13 -13.10 -2.77
C ARG A 19 6.33 -11.64 -2.35
N ARG A 20 5.44 -10.76 -2.81
CA ARG A 20 5.44 -9.33 -2.50
C ARG A 20 4.07 -8.94 -1.98
N VAL A 21 4.02 -8.44 -0.74
CA VAL A 21 2.78 -8.05 -0.09
C VAL A 21 2.93 -6.64 0.48
N SER A 22 1.94 -5.77 0.26
CA SER A 22 1.94 -4.39 0.77
C SER A 22 0.70 -4.16 1.62
N TYR A 23 0.91 -3.71 2.86
CA TYR A 23 -0.17 -3.24 3.75
C TYR A 23 -0.17 -1.72 3.74
N SER A 24 -1.32 -1.13 3.46
CA SER A 24 -1.42 0.33 3.26
C SER A 24 -2.67 0.88 3.92
N ASN A 25 -2.52 2.05 4.54
CA ASN A 25 -3.66 2.74 5.13
C ASN A 25 -4.43 3.48 4.03
N VAL A 26 -5.73 3.26 3.92
CA VAL A 26 -6.58 3.97 2.93
C VAL A 26 -6.76 5.46 3.25
N ALA A 27 -6.54 5.85 4.51
CA ALA A 27 -6.72 7.22 4.97
C ALA A 27 -5.89 7.51 6.23
N ASN A 28 -5.72 8.80 6.54
CA ASN A 28 -5.09 9.34 7.75
C ASN A 28 -3.61 8.94 7.94
N ASP A 29 -2.93 8.48 6.89
CA ASP A 29 -1.50 8.19 6.90
C ASP A 29 -0.70 9.43 6.46
N HIS A 30 -0.67 10.43 7.34
CA HIS A 30 -0.02 11.71 7.07
C HIS A 30 1.49 11.71 7.35
N ILE A 31 2.06 10.58 7.78
CA ILE A 31 3.47 10.46 8.18
C ILE A 31 4.35 10.11 6.97
N VAL A 32 3.78 9.53 5.92
CA VAL A 32 4.48 9.28 4.65
C VAL A 32 4.44 10.53 3.78
N GLY A 33 5.54 10.86 3.10
CA GLY A 33 5.64 12.02 2.21
C GLY A 33 4.82 11.92 0.91
N TRP A 34 3.89 10.96 0.82
CA TRP A 34 2.98 10.72 -0.30
C TRP A 34 1.53 10.90 0.11
N ARG A 35 0.64 11.10 -0.86
CA ARG A 35 -0.79 11.30 -0.59
C ARG A 35 -1.42 10.08 0.12
N THR A 36 -0.96 8.87 -0.21
CA THR A 36 -1.29 7.62 0.51
C THR A 36 -0.09 6.67 0.51
N SER A 37 -0.04 5.70 1.43
CA SER A 37 0.95 4.61 1.42
C SER A 37 0.58 3.47 0.44
N CYS A 38 -0.55 3.59 -0.28
CA CYS A 38 -1.06 2.56 -1.19
C CYS A 38 -0.32 2.59 -2.54
N ILE A 39 0.09 1.41 -3.02
CA ILE A 39 0.61 1.23 -4.40
C ILE A 39 -0.58 1.21 -5.38
N ARG A 40 -1.35 2.29 -5.45
CA ARG A 40 -2.53 2.47 -6.32
C ARG A 40 -2.66 3.93 -6.72
N ARG A 41 -3.26 4.16 -7.89
CA ARG A 41 -3.72 5.50 -8.26
C ARG A 41 -4.90 5.90 -7.39
N ASN A 42 -5.10 7.21 -7.22
CA ASN A 42 -6.23 7.73 -6.45
C ASN A 42 -7.60 7.24 -6.98
N SER A 43 -7.73 7.03 -8.30
CA SER A 43 -8.93 6.47 -8.93
C SER A 43 -9.15 4.97 -8.69
N GLU A 44 -8.10 4.25 -8.28
CA GLU A 44 -8.09 2.81 -8.02
C GLU A 44 -8.25 2.50 -6.53
N LEU A 45 -8.27 3.52 -5.66
CA LEU A 45 -8.47 3.31 -4.23
C LEU A 45 -9.87 2.72 -3.99
N PRO A 46 -9.97 1.70 -3.13
CA PRO A 46 -11.25 1.08 -2.82
C PRO A 46 -12.21 2.13 -2.24
N LYS A 47 -13.45 2.14 -2.73
CA LYS A 47 -14.51 2.88 -2.05
C LYS A 47 -14.82 2.15 -0.75
N TRP A 48 -14.87 2.90 0.33
CA TRP A 48 -15.00 2.34 1.67
C TRP A 48 -16.30 1.52 1.78
N GLU A 49 -16.18 0.24 2.16
CA GLU A 49 -17.28 -0.66 2.50
C GLU A 49 -17.13 -1.13 3.96
N GLU A 50 -18.24 -1.55 4.56
CA GLU A 50 -18.26 -2.06 5.94
C GLU A 50 -17.30 -3.25 6.13
N PRO A 51 -16.78 -3.48 7.35
CA PRO A 51 -15.78 -4.50 7.61
C PRO A 51 -16.23 -5.88 7.09
N LEU A 52 -15.46 -6.44 6.16
CA LEU A 52 -15.77 -7.70 5.48
C LEU A 52 -15.48 -8.93 6.35
N ASN A 53 -14.67 -8.77 7.41
CA ASN A 53 -14.13 -9.88 8.20
C ASN A 53 -14.22 -9.60 9.70
N GLU A 54 -14.98 -10.43 10.43
CA GLU A 54 -15.12 -10.32 11.89
C GLU A 54 -13.80 -10.56 12.63
N LYS A 55 -12.88 -11.34 12.05
CA LYS A 55 -11.57 -11.65 12.64
C LYS A 55 -10.56 -10.51 12.48
N TYR A 56 -10.64 -9.78 11.37
CA TYR A 56 -9.72 -8.68 11.03
C TYR A 56 -10.53 -7.45 10.62
N PRO A 57 -11.20 -6.78 11.59
CA PRO A 57 -12.13 -5.70 11.30
C PRO A 57 -11.49 -4.48 10.63
N HIS A 58 -10.17 -4.30 10.72
CA HIS A 58 -9.49 -3.18 10.07
C HIS A 58 -9.00 -3.49 8.65
N VAL A 59 -9.05 -4.74 8.18
CA VAL A 59 -8.77 -5.10 6.79
C VAL A 59 -10.02 -4.84 5.96
N VAL A 60 -9.93 -3.90 5.00
CA VAL A 60 -11.08 -3.42 4.23
C VAL A 60 -11.10 -3.91 2.79
N TYR A 61 -9.93 -4.20 2.21
CA TYR A 61 -9.84 -4.71 0.84
C TYR A 61 -8.55 -5.50 0.64
N GLU A 62 -8.65 -6.60 -0.09
CA GLU A 62 -7.51 -7.44 -0.46
C GLU A 62 -7.54 -7.74 -1.95
N GLU A 63 -6.38 -7.60 -2.60
CA GLU A 63 -6.26 -7.77 -4.03
C GLU A 63 -4.96 -8.49 -4.38
N ARG A 64 -5.03 -9.44 -5.31
CA ARG A 64 -3.86 -10.07 -5.93
C ARG A 64 -3.69 -9.56 -7.35
N CYS A 65 -2.81 -8.57 -7.52
CA CYS A 65 -2.49 -8.02 -8.83
C CYS A 65 -1.41 -8.86 -9.51
N LYS A 66 -1.65 -9.27 -10.76
CA LYS A 66 -0.59 -9.80 -11.62
C LYS A 66 0.31 -8.67 -12.11
N ALA A 67 1.54 -9.01 -12.47
CA ALA A 67 2.42 -8.07 -13.17
C ALA A 67 1.72 -7.59 -14.45
N SER A 68 1.73 -6.29 -14.68
CA SER A 68 1.25 -5.69 -15.93
C SER A 68 2.42 -5.49 -16.89
N ASP A 69 2.27 -5.95 -18.13
CA ASP A 69 3.29 -5.80 -19.18
C ASP A 69 3.31 -4.41 -19.82
N GLY A 70 2.45 -3.50 -19.35
CA GLY A 70 2.50 -2.08 -19.69
C GLY A 70 2.03 -1.79 -21.12
N GLU A 71 0.72 -1.74 -21.34
CA GLU A 71 0.21 -0.77 -22.30
C GLU A 71 0.14 0.58 -21.57
N GLN A 72 0.83 1.57 -22.11
CA GLN A 72 0.81 2.95 -21.64
C GLN A 72 -0.65 3.41 -21.62
N GLY A 73 -1.25 3.49 -20.43
CA GLY A 73 -2.41 4.34 -20.26
C GLY A 73 -1.95 5.77 -20.51
N ASP A 74 -2.50 6.42 -21.54
CA ASP A 74 -2.27 7.83 -21.83
C ASP A 74 -2.63 8.67 -20.59
N SER A 75 -1.64 8.92 -19.73
CA SER A 75 -1.79 9.85 -18.62
C SER A 75 -1.74 11.26 -19.19
N ILE A 76 -2.91 11.88 -19.34
CA ILE A 76 -3.06 13.32 -19.58
C ILE A 76 -2.62 14.04 -18.30
N VAL A 77 -1.31 14.13 -18.06
CA VAL A 77 -0.75 14.92 -16.96
C VAL A 77 -0.68 16.36 -17.43
N ARG A 78 -1.34 17.27 -16.71
CA ARG A 78 -1.17 18.72 -16.90
C ARG A 78 0.26 19.08 -16.54
N GLU A 79 0.92 19.88 -17.37
CA GLU A 79 2.38 20.17 -17.34
C GLU A 79 2.93 20.79 -16.03
N ASP A 80 2.11 21.02 -14.99
CA ASP A 80 2.43 21.91 -13.86
C ASP A 80 2.70 21.21 -12.52
N ASP A 81 2.44 19.90 -12.34
CA ASP A 81 2.70 19.23 -11.05
C ASP A 81 3.73 18.09 -11.13
N SER A 82 4.97 18.41 -10.78
CA SER A 82 6.11 17.46 -10.77
C SER A 82 5.91 16.28 -9.82
N GLN A 83 5.13 16.45 -8.75
CA GLN A 83 4.91 15.40 -7.76
C GLN A 83 3.93 14.33 -8.30
N ASP A 84 2.85 14.76 -8.95
CA ASP A 84 1.89 13.86 -9.58
C ASP A 84 2.55 13.00 -10.67
N LYS A 85 3.45 13.60 -11.46
CA LYS A 85 4.21 12.86 -12.48
C LYS A 85 5.12 11.79 -11.88
N LEU A 86 5.82 12.11 -10.80
CA LEU A 86 6.70 11.16 -10.11
C LEU A 86 5.90 10.00 -9.48
N GLU A 87 4.76 10.30 -8.85
CA GLU A 87 3.85 9.31 -8.29
C GLU A 87 3.34 8.34 -9.37
N GLU A 88 2.89 8.87 -10.51
CA GLU A 88 2.42 8.06 -11.65
C GLU A 88 3.53 7.19 -12.26
N GLU A 89 4.75 7.72 -12.41
CA GLU A 89 5.90 6.93 -12.84
C GLU A 89 6.15 5.78 -11.85
N LEU A 90 6.19 6.06 -10.54
CA LEU A 90 6.45 5.03 -9.53
C LEU A 90 5.36 3.95 -9.48
N VAL A 91 4.08 4.33 -9.48
CA VAL A 91 2.96 3.37 -9.49
C VAL A 91 3.00 2.51 -10.75
N THR A 92 3.26 3.12 -11.91
CA THR A 92 3.39 2.40 -13.19
C THR A 92 4.54 1.39 -13.14
N PHE A 93 5.70 1.77 -12.62
CA PHE A 93 6.86 0.88 -12.54
C PHE A 93 6.68 -0.24 -11.52
N LEU A 94 6.11 0.04 -10.35
CA LEU A 94 5.79 -0.98 -9.35
C LEU A 94 4.73 -1.96 -9.85
N SER A 95 3.86 -1.56 -10.77
CA SER A 95 2.86 -2.46 -11.39
C SER A 95 3.46 -3.55 -12.29
N ARG A 96 4.75 -3.43 -12.68
CA ARG A 96 5.45 -4.42 -13.52
C ARG A 96 5.83 -5.71 -12.78
N VAL A 97 5.50 -5.81 -11.49
CA VAL A 97 5.66 -7.03 -10.69
C VAL A 97 4.33 -7.37 -10.01
N SER A 98 4.16 -8.64 -9.64
CA SER A 98 2.97 -9.08 -8.90
C SER A 98 2.99 -8.57 -7.46
N TRP A 99 1.81 -8.23 -6.96
CA TRP A 99 1.58 -7.76 -5.58
C TRP A 99 0.33 -8.40 -4.98
N GLU A 100 0.41 -8.74 -3.70
CA GLU A 100 -0.75 -8.87 -2.83
C GLU A 100 -0.91 -7.54 -2.08
N LYS A 101 -2.01 -6.82 -2.30
CA LYS A 101 -2.26 -5.52 -1.69
C LYS A 101 -3.35 -5.68 -0.64
N VAL A 102 -3.04 -5.30 0.59
CA VAL A 102 -3.97 -5.31 1.72
C VAL A 102 -4.19 -3.88 2.17
N ASP A 103 -5.42 -3.41 2.03
CA ASP A 103 -5.82 -2.08 2.46
C ASP A 103 -6.43 -2.16 3.86
N VAL A 104 -5.98 -1.26 4.73
CA VAL A 104 -6.45 -1.17 6.10
C VAL A 104 -7.05 0.19 6.41
N SER A 105 -7.99 0.23 7.36
CA SER A 105 -8.64 1.46 7.76
C SER A 105 -8.90 1.53 9.25
N PHE A 106 -8.41 2.61 9.87
CA PHE A 106 -8.68 2.96 11.27
C PHE A 106 -9.65 4.14 11.41
N HIS A 107 -10.51 4.39 10.42
CA HIS A 107 -11.42 5.55 10.41
C HIS A 107 -12.34 5.64 11.65
N ASN A 108 -12.72 4.51 12.26
CA ASN A 108 -13.50 4.42 13.50
C ASN A 108 -12.65 4.58 14.77
N SER A 109 -11.32 4.58 14.65
CA SER A 109 -10.40 4.77 15.76
C SER A 109 -10.47 6.20 16.29
N LYS A 110 -10.37 6.35 17.61
CA LYS A 110 -10.22 7.67 18.26
C LYS A 110 -8.87 8.32 17.95
N ILE A 111 -7.87 7.52 17.56
CA ILE A 111 -6.51 7.97 17.27
C ILE A 111 -6.15 7.78 15.78
N LYS A 112 -7.15 7.75 14.89
CA LYS A 112 -6.99 7.50 13.45
C LYS A 112 -5.90 8.32 12.73
N TYR A 113 -5.59 9.52 13.21
CA TYR A 113 -4.49 10.36 12.67
C TYR A 113 -3.10 9.76 12.89
N ALA A 114 -2.99 8.74 13.74
CA ALA A 114 -1.80 7.94 13.95
C ALA A 114 -1.85 6.60 13.20
N ALA A 115 -2.68 6.45 12.15
CA ALA A 115 -2.85 5.21 11.38
C ALA A 115 -1.52 4.53 11.00
N HIS A 116 -0.51 5.33 10.62
CA HIS A 116 0.83 4.84 10.34
C HIS A 116 1.50 4.11 11.52
N SER A 117 1.28 4.59 12.74
CA SER A 117 1.81 3.96 13.95
C SER A 117 0.90 2.84 14.46
N ILE A 118 -0.40 2.91 14.16
CA ILE A 118 -1.38 1.87 14.53
C ILE A 118 -1.16 0.60 13.72
N ILE A 119 -1.03 0.70 12.39
CA ILE A 119 -0.81 -0.46 11.51
C ILE A 119 0.44 -1.28 11.90
N GLN A 120 1.45 -0.61 12.47
CA GLN A 120 2.69 -1.23 12.94
C GLN A 120 2.67 -1.64 14.41
N VAL A 121 1.61 -1.29 15.15
CA VAL A 121 1.51 -1.46 16.61
C VAL A 121 2.76 -0.91 17.31
N LYS A 122 3.19 0.31 16.93
CA LYS A 122 4.49 0.86 17.35
C LYS A 122 4.67 0.98 18.88
N ALA A 123 3.56 1.12 19.61
CA ALA A 123 3.51 1.18 21.06
C ALA A 123 2.26 0.46 21.52
N GLU A 124 2.41 -0.78 22.02
CA GLU A 124 1.29 -1.68 22.33
C GLU A 124 0.21 -1.03 23.23
N SER A 125 0.60 -0.22 24.22
CA SER A 125 -0.34 0.42 25.14
C SER A 125 -1.27 1.46 24.50
N VAL A 126 -0.91 1.99 23.32
CA VAL A 126 -1.67 3.05 22.62
C VAL A 126 -2.18 2.57 21.26
N HIS A 127 -1.44 1.68 20.61
CA HIS A 127 -1.68 1.25 19.22
C HIS A 127 -2.24 -0.18 19.13
N SER A 128 -2.78 -0.72 20.22
CA SER A 128 -3.35 -2.08 20.26
C SER A 128 -4.49 -2.30 19.27
N GLU A 129 -5.15 -1.25 18.79
CA GLU A 129 -6.20 -1.36 17.76
C GLU A 129 -5.67 -1.97 16.45
N GLY A 130 -4.36 -1.85 16.14
CA GLY A 130 -3.77 -2.48 14.96
C GLY A 130 -3.35 -3.94 15.15
N ALA A 131 -3.62 -4.55 16.31
CA ALA A 131 -3.20 -5.92 16.61
C ALA A 131 -3.80 -6.96 15.65
N ASP A 132 -5.02 -6.73 15.15
CA ASP A 132 -5.66 -7.59 14.16
C ASP A 132 -4.91 -7.59 12.82
N ILE A 133 -4.29 -6.47 12.43
CA ILE A 133 -3.44 -6.41 11.24
C ILE A 133 -2.17 -7.25 11.41
N ILE A 134 -1.54 -7.20 12.59
CA ILE A 134 -0.37 -8.05 12.90
C ILE A 134 -0.77 -9.53 12.89
N GLN A 135 -1.94 -9.87 13.47
CA GLN A 135 -2.45 -11.23 13.42
C GLN A 135 -2.76 -11.68 11.99
N HIS A 136 -3.31 -10.79 11.16
CA HIS A 136 -3.54 -11.05 9.74
C HIS A 136 -2.23 -11.38 9.02
N MET A 137 -1.17 -10.60 9.26
CA MET A 137 0.16 -10.88 8.70
C MET A 137 0.69 -12.25 9.14
N ILE A 138 0.61 -12.57 10.45
CA ILE A 138 1.05 -13.86 10.98
C ILE A 138 0.31 -14.99 10.26
N ASP A 139 -1.02 -14.96 10.27
CA ASP A 139 -1.84 -16.06 9.73
C ASP A 139 -1.67 -16.27 8.22
N HIS A 140 -1.29 -15.24 7.46
CA HIS A 140 -1.09 -15.31 6.02
C HIS A 140 0.37 -15.51 5.60
N PHE A 141 1.34 -15.27 6.49
CA PHE A 141 2.78 -15.36 6.20
C PHE A 141 3.48 -16.54 6.87
N VAL A 142 2.81 -17.29 7.74
CA VAL A 142 3.35 -18.57 8.23
C VAL A 142 3.54 -19.50 7.01
N LEU A 143 4.78 -20.00 6.85
CA LEU A 143 5.21 -20.95 5.83
C LEU A 143 4.55 -22.32 6.00
#